data_AF-A0A1W2FZL0-F1
#
_entry.id   AF-A0A1W2FZL0-F1
#
_cell.length_a   1.000
_cell.length_b   1.000
_cell.length_c   1.000
_cell.angle_alpha   90.00
_cell.angle_beta   90.00
_cell.angle_gamma   90.00
#
_symmetry.space_group_name_H-M   'P 1'
#
loop_
_entity.id
_entity.type
_entity.pdbx_description
1 polymer ?
#
loop_
_entity_poly.entity_id
_entity_poly.type
_entity_poly.pdbx_seq_one_letter_code
_entity_poly.pdbx_strand_id
1 'polypeptide(L)'
;MASGKQRPEHRSIVVLDITGSGRWDNRTQLNTRAALNAMVRTAFRAARVPKAQLVIEDRGDGMIALVPATVSKADLLSPMIPALAAAVGKHNAATPQDSRIHLRVSVHAGEIHRDAYGWAGVDLNLACRLVNCTAAYQQSPHAGVVVVVSELIHHGIVRHGYDGIDPARYIPIQVDNKEVSTQAWLHLPEAAKHPVAITLTAAS
;
A
#
# COMPACT_ATOMS: atom_id res chain seq x y z
N MET A 1 -26.91 -11.94 24.94
CA MET A 1 -25.60 -11.29 25.15
C MET A 1 -25.69 -9.91 24.55
N ALA A 2 -25.57 -8.84 25.36
CA ALA A 2 -25.64 -7.49 24.83
C ALA A 2 -24.41 -7.22 23.97
N SER A 3 -24.59 -6.98 22.67
CA SER A 3 -23.53 -6.43 21.83
C SER A 3 -23.24 -5.03 22.36
N GLY A 4 -22.11 -4.87 23.06
CA GLY A 4 -21.63 -3.53 23.40
C GLY A 4 -21.53 -2.72 22.11
N LYS A 5 -22.10 -1.50 22.09
CA LYS A 5 -22.07 -0.62 20.91
C LYS A 5 -20.62 -0.53 20.41
N GLN A 6 -20.34 -1.16 19.26
CA GLN A 6 -19.03 -1.08 18.64
C GLN A 6 -18.83 0.35 18.18
N ARG A 7 -17.86 1.02 18.80
CA ARG A 7 -17.48 2.38 18.42
C ARG A 7 -16.54 2.31 17.22
N PRO A 8 -16.59 3.30 16.33
CA PRO A 8 -15.59 3.41 15.28
C PRO A 8 -14.19 3.58 15.87
N GLU A 9 -13.20 3.03 15.18
CA GLU A 9 -11.79 3.23 15.43
C GLU A 9 -11.16 3.94 14.24
N HIS A 10 -10.47 5.05 14.51
CA HIS A 10 -9.66 5.72 13.50
C HIS A 10 -8.44 4.86 13.15
N ARG A 11 -8.28 4.49 11.88
CA ARG A 11 -7.14 3.73 11.39
C ARG A 11 -6.64 4.24 10.05
N SER A 12 -5.34 4.08 9.81
CA SER A 12 -4.84 4.15 8.43
C SER A 12 -5.12 2.80 7.76
N ILE A 13 -5.59 2.84 6.52
CA ILE A 13 -6.04 1.71 5.73
C ILE A 13 -5.11 1.62 4.53
N VAL A 14 -4.39 0.49 4.41
CA VAL A 14 -3.51 0.19 3.29
C VAL A 14 -4.06 -1.05 2.60
N VAL A 15 -4.57 -0.89 1.38
CA VAL A 15 -5.05 -2.03 0.58
C VAL A 15 -3.99 -2.35 -0.46
N LEU A 16 -3.65 -3.63 -0.60
CA LEU A 16 -2.69 -4.12 -1.57
C LEU A 16 -3.38 -5.16 -2.44
N ASP A 17 -3.11 -5.14 -3.74
CA ASP A 17 -3.74 -6.06 -4.69
C ASP A 17 -2.78 -6.44 -5.81
N ILE A 18 -2.66 -7.74 -6.10
CA ILE A 18 -1.80 -8.25 -7.17
C ILE A 18 -2.53 -8.19 -8.51
N THR A 19 -1.92 -7.52 -9.49
CA THR A 19 -2.46 -7.44 -10.84
C THR A 19 -2.37 -8.76 -11.60
N GLY A 20 -3.54 -9.26 -12.01
CA GLY A 20 -3.68 -10.39 -12.92
C GLY A 20 -3.24 -11.72 -12.29
N SER A 21 -3.40 -11.88 -10.98
CA SER A 21 -3.09 -13.10 -10.22
C SER A 21 -3.79 -14.35 -10.77
N GLY A 22 -4.98 -14.19 -11.36
CA GLY A 22 -5.81 -15.28 -11.90
C GLY A 22 -5.21 -16.02 -13.09
N ARG A 23 -4.10 -15.53 -13.67
CA ARG A 23 -3.37 -16.24 -14.75
C ARG A 23 -2.43 -17.33 -14.24
N TRP A 24 -2.16 -17.36 -12.94
CA TRP A 24 -1.17 -18.26 -12.34
C TRP A 24 -1.79 -19.59 -11.93
N ASP A 25 -0.98 -20.65 -11.99
CA ASP A 25 -1.34 -21.94 -11.39
C ASP A 25 -1.35 -21.86 -9.85
N ASN A 26 -1.96 -22.85 -9.19
CA ASN A 26 -2.11 -22.86 -7.73
C ASN A 26 -0.77 -22.76 -7.00
N ARG A 27 0.28 -23.40 -7.51
CA ARG A 27 1.61 -23.39 -6.88
C ARG A 27 2.26 -22.01 -6.95
N THR A 28 2.19 -21.36 -8.11
CA THR A 28 2.68 -20.00 -8.32
C THR A 28 1.88 -19.02 -7.46
N GLN A 29 0.57 -19.18 -7.38
CA GLN A 29 -0.28 -18.35 -6.53
C GLN A 29 0.10 -18.47 -5.04
N LEU A 30 0.25 -19.69 -4.52
CA LEU A 30 0.64 -19.92 -3.12
C LEU A 30 2.04 -19.36 -2.79
N ASN A 31 3.03 -19.62 -3.66
CA ASN A 31 4.39 -19.08 -3.48
C ASN A 31 4.41 -17.56 -3.51
N THR A 32 3.65 -16.96 -4.42
CA THR A 32 3.57 -15.50 -4.57
C THR A 32 2.86 -14.86 -3.37
N ARG A 33 1.79 -15.48 -2.86
CA ARG A 33 1.13 -15.03 -1.63
C ARG A 33 2.07 -15.02 -0.43
N ALA A 34 2.86 -16.08 -0.25
CA ALA A 34 3.86 -16.16 0.81
C ALA A 34 4.94 -15.07 0.66
N ALA A 35 5.43 -14.86 -0.57
CA ALA A 35 6.39 -13.80 -0.87
C ALA A 35 5.81 -12.41 -0.57
N LEU A 36 4.58 -12.12 -1.02
CA LEU A 36 3.90 -10.86 -0.74
C LEU A 36 3.77 -10.62 0.76
N ASN A 37 3.34 -11.64 1.53
CA ASN A 37 3.22 -11.51 2.98
C ASN A 37 4.55 -11.12 3.64
N ALA A 38 5.65 -11.75 3.22
CA ALA A 38 6.99 -11.44 3.73
C ALA A 38 7.45 -10.01 3.36
N MET A 39 7.18 -9.56 2.14
CA MET A 39 7.50 -8.21 1.68
C MET A 39 6.69 -7.16 2.43
N VAL A 40 5.37 -7.36 2.59
CA VAL A 40 4.46 -6.48 3.33
C VAL A 40 4.89 -6.35 4.80
N ARG A 41 5.20 -7.47 5.46
CA ARG A 41 5.71 -7.44 6.85
C ARG A 41 7.03 -6.68 6.97
N THR A 42 7.90 -6.81 5.98
CA THR A 42 9.18 -6.07 5.95
C THR A 42 8.95 -4.57 5.76
N ALA A 43 8.02 -4.20 4.88
CA ALA A 43 7.65 -2.80 4.65
C ALA A 43 7.07 -2.14 5.91
N PHE A 44 6.12 -2.80 6.60
CA PHE A 44 5.56 -2.25 7.84
C PHE A 44 6.57 -2.16 8.98
N ARG A 45 7.59 -3.02 9.01
CA ARG A 45 8.71 -2.89 9.95
C ARG A 45 9.54 -1.65 9.66
N ALA A 46 9.72 -1.25 8.40
CA ALA A 46 10.40 -0.01 8.04
C ALA A 46 9.65 1.24 8.57
N ALA A 47 8.32 1.22 8.56
CA ALA A 47 7.46 2.22 9.22
C ALA A 47 7.35 2.08 10.75
N ARG A 48 8.12 1.17 11.36
CA ARG A 48 8.10 0.92 12.82
C ARG A 48 6.70 0.59 13.35
N VAL A 49 5.82 0.04 12.52
CA VAL A 49 4.47 -0.34 12.94
C VAL A 49 4.55 -1.51 13.92
N PRO A 50 4.00 -1.40 15.14
CA PRO A 50 4.01 -2.49 16.09
C PRO A 50 3.23 -3.70 15.54
N LYS A 51 3.91 -4.85 15.39
CA LYS A 51 3.30 -6.08 14.86
C LYS A 51 2.02 -6.48 15.60
N ALA A 52 1.95 -6.24 16.90
CA ALA A 52 0.79 -6.58 17.74
C ALA A 52 -0.45 -5.71 17.48
N GLN A 53 -0.28 -4.53 16.87
CA GLN A 53 -1.37 -3.58 16.61
C GLN A 53 -1.74 -3.51 15.13
N LEU A 54 -0.86 -3.99 14.25
CA LEU A 54 -1.12 -4.14 12.82
C LEU A 54 -2.08 -5.31 12.58
N VAL A 55 -3.24 -5.01 12.03
CA VAL A 55 -4.16 -6.03 11.50
C VAL A 55 -3.85 -6.23 10.02
N ILE A 56 -3.74 -7.48 9.58
CA ILE A 56 -3.66 -7.85 8.17
C ILE A 56 -4.78 -8.85 7.89
N GLU A 57 -5.70 -8.50 7.00
CA GLU A 57 -6.69 -9.41 6.45
C GLU A 57 -6.22 -9.89 5.07
N ASP A 58 -6.13 -11.20 4.91
CA ASP A 58 -5.85 -11.83 3.63
C ASP A 58 -7.13 -11.88 2.79
N ARG A 59 -7.06 -11.41 1.54
CA ARG A 59 -8.16 -11.42 0.57
C ARG A 59 -7.89 -12.36 -0.60
N GLY A 60 -6.90 -13.22 -0.46
CA GLY A 60 -6.46 -14.13 -1.50
C GLY A 60 -5.32 -13.51 -2.30
N ASP A 61 -5.64 -12.76 -3.34
CA ASP A 61 -4.66 -12.07 -4.19
C ASP A 61 -4.39 -10.62 -3.77
N GLY A 62 -5.09 -10.16 -2.73
CA GLY A 62 -4.85 -8.89 -2.06
C GLY A 62 -4.73 -9.01 -0.54
N MET A 63 -4.38 -7.90 0.10
CA MET A 63 -4.30 -7.76 1.55
C MET A 63 -4.89 -6.42 1.98
N ILE A 64 -5.59 -6.40 3.10
CA ILE A 64 -5.99 -5.17 3.77
C ILE A 64 -5.18 -5.07 5.06
N ALA A 65 -4.41 -4.01 5.21
CA ALA A 65 -3.67 -3.72 6.41
C ALA A 65 -4.27 -2.50 7.13
N LEU A 66 -4.64 -2.69 8.41
CA LEU A 66 -5.21 -1.64 9.25
C LEU A 66 -4.20 -1.26 10.32
N VAL A 67 -3.72 -0.04 10.22
CA VAL A 67 -2.63 0.51 11.02
C VAL A 67 -3.22 1.40 12.12
N PRO A 68 -2.77 1.27 13.39
CA PRO A 68 -3.28 2.09 14.48
C PRO A 68 -3.01 3.58 14.25
N ALA A 69 -3.89 4.45 14.76
CA ALA A 69 -3.78 5.91 14.63
C ALA A 69 -2.49 6.50 15.25
N THR A 70 -1.80 5.75 16.11
CA THR A 70 -0.52 6.14 16.73
C THR A 70 0.65 6.14 15.74
N VAL A 71 0.51 5.52 14.57
CA VAL A 71 1.52 5.53 13.52
C VAL A 71 1.26 6.68 12.57
N SER A 72 2.30 7.47 12.27
CA SER A 72 2.19 8.57 11.33
C SER A 72 1.92 8.05 9.91
N LYS A 73 1.01 8.73 9.20
CA LYS A 73 0.76 8.44 7.78
C LYS A 73 1.99 8.80 6.93
N ALA A 74 2.85 9.69 7.39
CA ALA A 74 4.14 9.97 6.74
C ALA A 74 5.06 8.73 6.79
N ASP A 75 5.04 7.95 7.87
CA ASP A 75 5.79 6.69 7.98
C ASP A 75 5.28 5.64 6.99
N LEU A 76 3.99 5.69 6.63
CA LEU A 76 3.45 4.82 5.59
C LEU A 76 3.97 5.21 4.20
N LEU A 77 4.11 6.49 3.91
CA LEU A 77 4.51 6.96 2.58
C LEU A 77 6.03 7.00 2.36
N SER A 78 6.82 7.36 3.37
CA SER A 78 8.26 7.61 3.23
C SER A 78 9.13 6.38 3.51
N PRO A 79 8.96 5.63 4.62
CA PRO A 79 9.67 4.37 4.80
C PRO A 79 8.93 3.11 4.31
N MET A 80 7.61 2.96 4.51
CA MET A 80 6.92 1.71 4.15
C MET A 80 6.81 1.50 2.63
N ILE A 81 6.30 2.49 1.88
CA ILE A 81 6.11 2.37 0.43
C ILE A 81 7.44 2.12 -0.32
N PRO A 82 8.54 2.86 -0.07
CA PRO A 82 9.82 2.56 -0.69
C PRO A 82 10.40 1.21 -0.31
N ALA A 83 10.25 0.77 0.96
CA ALA A 83 10.67 -0.57 1.38
C ALA A 83 9.87 -1.67 0.66
N LEU A 84 8.57 -1.47 0.46
CA LEU A 84 7.72 -2.37 -0.32
C LEU A 84 8.16 -2.41 -1.79
N ALA A 85 8.36 -1.24 -2.42
CA ALA A 85 8.79 -1.14 -3.81
C ALA A 85 10.16 -1.80 -4.04
N ALA A 86 11.11 -1.60 -3.11
CA ALA A 86 12.41 -2.27 -3.14
C ALA A 86 12.29 -3.80 -3.03
N ALA A 87 11.44 -4.29 -2.12
CA ALA A 87 11.22 -5.71 -1.92
C ALA A 87 10.59 -6.37 -3.17
N VAL A 88 9.57 -5.72 -3.76
CA VAL A 88 8.94 -6.18 -5.01
C VAL A 88 9.94 -6.16 -6.16
N GLY A 89 10.74 -5.10 -6.28
CA GLY A 89 11.80 -5.01 -7.29
C GLY A 89 12.82 -6.14 -7.17
N LYS A 90 13.29 -6.43 -5.95
CA LYS A 90 14.21 -7.54 -5.68
C LYS A 90 13.59 -8.89 -6.03
N HIS A 91 12.32 -9.11 -5.67
CA HIS A 91 11.62 -10.34 -6.04
C HIS A 91 11.53 -10.49 -7.56
N ASN A 92 11.06 -9.45 -8.26
CA ASN A 92 10.87 -9.47 -9.71
C ASN A 92 12.18 -9.63 -10.51
N ALA A 93 13.31 -9.18 -9.97
CA ALA A 93 14.63 -9.39 -10.58
C ALA A 93 15.05 -10.87 -10.58
N ALA A 94 14.56 -11.67 -9.63
CA ALA A 94 14.82 -13.10 -9.52
C ALA A 94 13.71 -13.98 -10.14
N THR A 95 12.68 -13.37 -10.73
CA THR A 95 11.47 -14.05 -11.19
C THR A 95 11.30 -13.89 -12.72
N PRO A 96 10.92 -14.97 -13.45
CA PRO A 96 10.60 -14.88 -14.88
C PRO A 96 9.52 -13.83 -15.15
N GLN A 97 9.57 -13.21 -16.33
CA GLN A 97 8.71 -12.08 -16.68
C GLN A 97 7.21 -12.35 -16.45
N ASP A 98 6.72 -13.53 -16.82
CA ASP A 98 5.30 -13.89 -16.71
C ASP A 98 4.81 -14.14 -15.26
N SER A 99 5.77 -14.37 -14.36
CA SER A 99 5.53 -14.60 -12.93
C SER A 99 5.84 -13.38 -12.06
N ARG A 100 6.24 -12.24 -12.65
CA ARG A 100 6.52 -11.02 -11.90
C ARG A 100 5.26 -10.48 -11.20
N ILE A 101 5.48 -9.95 -10.01
CA ILE A 101 4.45 -9.31 -9.20
C ILE A 101 4.34 -7.85 -9.64
N HIS A 102 3.14 -7.46 -10.01
CA HIS A 102 2.77 -6.07 -10.18
C HIS A 102 1.74 -5.75 -9.12
N LEU A 103 2.05 -4.81 -8.23
CA LEU A 103 1.25 -4.53 -7.05
C LEU A 103 0.58 -3.18 -7.19
N ARG A 104 -0.71 -3.12 -6.92
CA ARG A 104 -1.42 -1.87 -6.67
C ARG A 104 -1.59 -1.71 -5.18
N VAL A 105 -1.44 -0.48 -4.70
CA VAL A 105 -1.56 -0.13 -3.29
C VAL A 105 -2.42 1.11 -3.18
N SER A 106 -3.39 1.11 -2.27
CA SER A 106 -4.05 2.34 -1.84
C SER A 106 -3.70 2.69 -0.40
N VAL A 107 -3.62 3.99 -0.10
CA VAL A 107 -3.45 4.50 1.27
C VAL A 107 -4.54 5.53 1.56
N HIS A 108 -5.28 5.25 2.63
CA HIS A 108 -6.33 6.12 3.16
C HIS A 108 -6.32 6.08 4.69
N ALA A 109 -7.15 6.88 5.35
CA ALA A 109 -7.38 6.80 6.78
C ALA A 109 -8.77 7.33 7.12
N GLY A 110 -9.41 6.74 8.12
CA GLY A 110 -10.75 7.11 8.53
C GLY A 110 -11.29 6.19 9.62
N GLU A 111 -12.60 6.24 9.81
CA GLU A 111 -13.33 5.56 10.86
C GLU A 111 -13.86 4.20 10.38
N ILE A 112 -13.49 3.13 11.07
CA ILE A 112 -13.95 1.78 10.76
C ILE A 112 -14.46 1.05 12.00
N HIS A 113 -15.37 0.11 11.80
CA HIS A 113 -15.97 -0.70 12.85
C HIS A 113 -15.48 -2.13 12.73
N ARG A 114 -15.35 -2.82 13.86
CA ARG A 114 -15.06 -4.25 13.88
C ARG A 114 -16.24 -5.00 14.46
N ASP A 115 -16.86 -5.89 13.69
CA ASP A 115 -17.96 -6.74 14.11
C ASP A 115 -17.56 -8.23 14.20
N ALA A 116 -18.55 -9.13 14.28
CA ALA A 116 -18.32 -10.57 14.30
C ALA A 116 -17.79 -11.15 12.97
N TYR A 117 -17.92 -10.40 11.88
CA TYR A 117 -17.57 -10.79 10.51
C TYR A 117 -16.27 -10.14 10.02
N GLY A 118 -15.80 -9.07 10.67
CA GLY A 118 -14.51 -8.45 10.37
C GLY A 118 -14.56 -6.93 10.50
N TRP A 119 -13.73 -6.24 9.72
CA TRP A 119 -13.75 -4.78 9.66
C TRP A 119 -14.65 -4.27 8.53
N ALA A 120 -15.41 -3.23 8.82
CA ALA A 120 -16.32 -2.58 7.87
C ALA A 120 -16.38 -1.07 8.09
N GLY A 121 -16.56 -0.32 7.01
CA GLY A 121 -16.70 1.14 7.07
C GLY A 121 -16.64 1.78 5.69
N VAL A 122 -17.19 2.99 5.58
CA VAL A 122 -17.17 3.76 4.33
C VAL A 122 -15.73 4.06 3.90
N ASP A 123 -14.86 4.40 4.85
CA ASP A 123 -13.44 4.69 4.59
C ASP A 123 -12.68 3.44 4.13
N LEU A 124 -13.01 2.26 4.68
CA LEU A 124 -12.44 0.99 4.21
C LEU A 124 -12.89 0.69 2.77
N ASN A 125 -14.17 0.87 2.47
CA ASN A 125 -14.70 0.69 1.12
C ASN A 125 -14.07 1.66 0.13
N LEU A 126 -13.83 2.91 0.53
CA LEU A 126 -13.12 3.89 -0.29
C LEU A 126 -11.70 3.40 -0.62
N ALA A 127 -10.93 2.95 0.38
CA ALA A 127 -9.59 2.42 0.13
C ALA A 127 -9.58 1.23 -0.84
N CYS A 128 -10.55 0.31 -0.70
CA CYS A 128 -10.73 -0.83 -1.62
C CYS A 128 -11.13 -0.40 -3.05
N ARG A 129 -11.85 0.72 -3.19
CA ARG A 129 -12.18 1.28 -4.51
C ARG A 129 -10.97 1.99 -5.14
N LEU A 130 -10.18 2.70 -4.34
CA LEU A 130 -8.99 3.42 -4.82
C LEU A 130 -7.93 2.48 -5.39
N VAL A 131 -7.68 1.33 -4.77
CA VAL A 131 -6.68 0.36 -5.28
C VAL A 131 -7.07 -0.22 -6.65
N ASN A 132 -8.38 -0.22 -6.94
CA ASN A 132 -8.96 -0.78 -8.16
C ASN A 132 -9.37 0.30 -9.18
N CYS A 133 -8.87 1.53 -9.06
CA CYS A 133 -9.21 2.58 -10.02
C CYS A 133 -8.56 2.31 -11.40
N THR A 134 -9.21 2.80 -12.46
CA THR A 134 -8.74 2.61 -13.85
C THR A 134 -7.29 3.04 -14.05
N ALA A 135 -6.89 4.18 -13.49
CA ALA A 135 -5.52 4.68 -13.58
C ALA A 135 -4.50 3.70 -12.97
N ALA A 136 -4.82 3.08 -11.82
CA ALA A 136 -3.95 2.09 -11.20
C ALA A 136 -3.82 0.81 -12.07
N TYR A 137 -4.92 0.35 -12.68
CA TYR A 137 -4.90 -0.77 -13.63
C TYR A 137 -4.02 -0.46 -14.85
N GLN A 138 -4.13 0.74 -15.41
CA GLN A 138 -3.37 1.14 -16.60
C GLN A 138 -1.87 1.23 -16.34
N GLN A 139 -1.46 1.70 -15.16
CA GLN A 139 -0.03 1.84 -14.83
C GLN A 139 0.61 0.53 -14.34
N SER A 140 -0.18 -0.39 -13.80
CA SER A 140 0.36 -1.59 -13.15
C SER A 140 1.25 -2.48 -14.02
N PRO A 141 0.97 -2.73 -15.32
CA PRO A 141 1.86 -3.52 -16.18
C PRO A 141 3.25 -2.92 -16.36
N HIS A 142 3.40 -1.61 -16.14
CA HIS A 142 4.63 -0.86 -16.37
C HIS A 142 5.44 -0.59 -15.09
N ALA A 143 4.89 -0.94 -13.91
CA ALA A 143 5.49 -0.68 -12.62
C ALA A 143 5.45 -1.89 -11.70
N GLY A 144 6.48 -2.06 -10.87
CA GLY A 144 6.45 -3.09 -9.81
C GLY A 144 5.39 -2.76 -8.74
N VAL A 145 5.26 -1.47 -8.39
CA VAL A 145 4.27 -0.97 -7.44
C VAL A 145 3.63 0.30 -7.99
N VAL A 146 2.31 0.39 -7.91
CA VAL A 146 1.51 1.61 -8.16
C VAL A 146 0.82 1.99 -6.87
N VAL A 147 0.94 3.24 -6.45
CA VAL A 147 0.35 3.74 -5.21
C VAL A 147 -0.74 4.76 -5.54
N VAL A 148 -1.90 4.63 -4.89
CA VAL A 148 -2.99 5.60 -4.97
C VAL A 148 -3.29 6.11 -3.57
N VAL A 149 -3.19 7.42 -3.35
CA VAL A 149 -3.54 8.02 -2.07
C VAL A 149 -4.82 8.82 -2.20
N SER A 150 -5.70 8.70 -1.20
CA SER A 150 -6.92 9.51 -1.11
C SER A 150 -6.61 11.01 -0.97
N GLU A 151 -7.59 11.85 -1.26
CA GLU A 151 -7.53 13.29 -0.97
C GLU A 151 -7.14 13.63 0.45
N LEU A 152 -7.68 12.92 1.44
CA LEU A 152 -7.33 13.12 2.85
C LEU A 152 -5.83 12.92 3.09
N ILE A 153 -5.23 11.88 2.52
CA ILE A 153 -3.80 11.61 2.65
C ILE A 153 -2.98 12.64 1.89
N HIS A 154 -3.43 13.04 0.70
CA HIS A 154 -2.72 14.04 -0.08
C HIS A 154 -2.70 15.40 0.63
N HIS A 155 -3.86 15.91 1.05
CA HIS A 155 -3.97 17.18 1.77
C HIS A 155 -3.36 17.14 3.17
N GLY A 156 -3.45 16.02 3.87
CA GLY A 156 -2.90 15.93 5.23
C GLY A 156 -1.38 15.73 5.27
N ILE A 157 -0.81 15.06 4.26
CA ILE A 157 0.57 14.56 4.32
C ILE A 157 1.36 14.95 3.07
N VAL A 158 0.92 14.52 1.88
CA VAL A 158 1.73 14.63 0.65
C VAL A 158 2.05 16.08 0.31
N ARG A 159 1.04 16.96 0.28
CA ARG A 159 1.24 18.37 -0.13
C ARG A 159 2.23 19.14 0.74
N HIS A 160 2.49 18.65 1.96
CA HIS A 160 3.38 19.27 2.92
C HIS A 160 4.85 18.88 2.72
N GLY A 161 5.14 17.86 1.89
CA GLY A 161 6.50 17.52 1.48
C GLY A 161 7.43 17.11 2.62
N TYR A 162 6.92 16.36 3.61
CA TYR A 162 7.75 15.80 4.68
C TYR A 162 8.88 14.92 4.13
N ASP A 163 9.93 14.70 4.92
CA ASP A 163 11.12 13.94 4.52
C ASP A 163 10.82 12.65 3.75
N GLY A 164 11.36 12.54 2.53
CA GLY A 164 11.18 11.41 1.63
C GLY A 164 9.86 11.41 0.84
N ILE A 165 9.01 12.43 1.00
CA ILE A 165 7.77 12.62 0.25
C ILE A 165 7.91 13.84 -0.65
N ASP A 166 7.96 13.60 -1.96
CA ASP A 166 8.02 14.64 -2.97
C ASP A 166 6.60 14.86 -3.57
N PRO A 167 5.92 15.98 -3.29
CA PRO A 167 4.57 16.23 -3.80
C PRO A 167 4.48 16.20 -5.33
N ALA A 168 5.56 16.56 -6.04
CA ALA A 168 5.58 16.59 -7.50
C ALA A 168 5.50 15.18 -8.13
N ARG A 169 5.76 14.12 -7.35
CA ARG A 169 5.65 12.72 -7.78
C ARG A 169 4.25 12.13 -7.62
N TYR A 170 3.30 12.91 -7.13
CA TYR A 170 1.91 12.51 -6.93
C TYR A 170 1.03 13.19 -7.99
N ILE A 171 0.55 12.41 -8.94
CA ILE A 171 -0.21 12.88 -10.08
C ILE A 171 -1.70 12.84 -9.73
N PRO A 172 -2.44 13.96 -9.80
CA PRO A 172 -3.86 13.96 -9.52
C PRO A 172 -4.62 13.11 -10.54
N ILE A 173 -5.56 12.31 -10.06
CA ILE A 173 -6.45 11.47 -10.86
C ILE A 173 -7.88 11.61 -10.35
N GLN A 174 -8.86 11.45 -11.24
CA GLN A 174 -10.25 11.27 -10.86
C GLN A 174 -10.56 9.78 -10.77
N VAL A 175 -11.20 9.38 -9.67
CA VAL A 175 -11.65 8.01 -9.45
C VAL A 175 -13.17 8.01 -9.48
N ASP A 176 -13.69 7.61 -10.64
CA ASP A 176 -15.12 7.43 -10.87
C ASP A 176 -15.46 5.94 -10.88
N ASN A 177 -16.37 5.54 -10.00
CA ASN A 177 -17.08 4.29 -10.06
C ASN A 177 -18.57 4.55 -9.80
N LYS A 178 -19.42 3.54 -9.99
CA LYS A 178 -20.89 3.69 -9.90
C LYS A 178 -21.37 4.28 -8.56
N GLU A 179 -20.56 4.26 -7.51
CA GLU A 179 -20.94 4.62 -6.14
C GLU A 179 -20.09 5.76 -5.55
N VAL A 180 -18.99 6.16 -6.20
CA VAL A 180 -18.04 7.17 -5.73
C VAL A 180 -17.45 7.93 -6.92
N SER A 181 -17.47 9.25 -6.84
CA SER A 181 -16.63 10.14 -7.62
C SER A 181 -15.76 10.91 -6.63
N THR A 182 -14.43 10.77 -6.72
CA THR A 182 -13.50 11.40 -5.77
C THR A 182 -12.15 11.67 -6.41
N GLN A 183 -11.47 12.70 -5.91
CA GLN A 183 -10.11 13.00 -6.30
C GLN A 183 -9.12 12.13 -5.52
N ALA A 184 -8.12 11.61 -6.22
CA ALA A 184 -7.02 10.85 -5.64
C ALA A 184 -5.70 11.22 -6.32
N TRP A 185 -4.59 10.68 -5.83
CA TRP A 185 -3.27 10.92 -6.39
C TRP A 185 -2.54 9.61 -6.62
N LEU A 186 -2.00 9.45 -7.82
CA LEU A 186 -1.21 8.30 -8.23
C LEU A 186 0.28 8.59 -8.09
N HIS A 187 1.01 7.64 -7.54
CA HIS A 187 2.46 7.68 -7.38
C HIS A 187 3.09 6.37 -7.84
N LEU A 188 4.18 6.47 -8.59
CA LEU A 188 4.99 5.33 -9.02
C LEU A 188 6.32 5.36 -8.25
N PRO A 189 6.41 4.65 -7.11
CA PRO A 189 7.67 4.60 -6.37
C PRO A 189 8.72 3.89 -7.23
N GLU A 190 9.88 4.53 -7.38
CA GLU A 190 11.03 3.84 -7.95
C GLU A 190 11.36 2.64 -7.06
N ALA A 191 11.56 1.47 -7.67
CA ALA A 191 12.20 0.37 -6.96
C ALA A 191 13.56 0.92 -6.53
N ALA A 192 13.78 1.04 -5.21
CA ALA A 192 14.95 1.72 -4.67
C ALA A 192 16.21 1.27 -5.41
N LYS A 193 16.78 2.15 -6.25
CA LYS A 193 18.14 2.00 -6.72
C LYS A 193 18.98 2.07 -5.44
N HIS A 194 19.75 1.03 -5.18
CA HIS A 194 20.68 1.00 -4.05
C HIS A 194 21.40 2.36 -3.96
N PRO A 195 21.49 3.01 -2.78
CA PRO A 195 22.42 4.11 -2.64
C PRO A 195 23.82 3.54 -2.89
N VAL A 196 24.44 3.97 -3.98
CA VAL A 196 25.89 3.78 -4.17
C VAL A 196 26.54 4.47 -2.97
N ALA A 197 27.33 3.69 -2.23
CA ALA A 197 28.12 4.21 -1.12
C ALA A 197 29.00 5.36 -1.63
N ILE A 198 28.81 6.56 -1.08
CA ILE A 198 29.83 7.60 -1.18
C ILE A 198 30.83 7.28 -0.06
N THR A 199 31.89 6.55 -0.41
CA THR A 199 33.11 6.59 0.39
C THR A 199 33.73 7.97 0.18
N LEU A 200 33.54 8.87 1.15
CA LEU A 200 34.45 10.00 1.29
C LEU A 200 35.74 9.43 1.87
N THR A 201 36.71 9.16 1.01
CA THR A 201 38.10 9.03 1.43
C THR A 201 38.52 10.38 2.00
N ALA A 202 38.74 10.43 3.31
CA ALA A 202 39.54 11.48 3.90
C ALA A 202 40.97 11.33 3.36
N ALA A 203 41.50 12.40 2.79
CA ALA A 203 42.92 12.56 2.52
C ALA A 203 43.33 13.95 3.01
N SER A 204 44.03 13.89 4.15
CA SER A 204 45.08 14.76 4.69
C SER A 204 45.05 16.27 4.40
#